data_AF-A0A8B6CVX3-F1
#
_entry.id   AF-A0A8B6CVX3-F1
#
_cell.length_a   1.000
_cell.length_b   1.000
_cell.length_c   1.000
_cell.angle_alpha   90.00
_cell.angle_beta   90.00
_cell.angle_gamma   90.00
#
_symmetry.space_group_name_H-M   'P 1'
#
loop_
_entity.id
_entity.type
_entity.pdbx_description
1 polymer ?
#
loop_
_entity_poly.entity_id
_entity_poly.type
_entity_poly.pdbx_seq_one_letter_code
_entity_poly.pdbx_strand_id
1 'polypeptide(L)'
;MVCTKGTKQWMTNVGCEDVTELTWWEEAVFPKKTDFKLVCTHVNIGALWGSWLVKGPKHSFYFAGDTAYCEGFEQIVETIPIGAYEPRNFMKNQHVNPEEAVKIHEDIKAEIL
;
A
#
# COMPACT_ATOMS: atom_id res chain seq x y z
N MET A 1 -1.44 16.29 1.24
CA MET A 1 -1.05 14.98 0.66
C MET A 1 -0.51 14.06 1.75
N VAL A 2 -0.57 12.74 1.58
CA VAL A 2 0.09 11.77 2.48
C VAL A 2 1.15 11.01 1.70
N CYS A 3 2.33 10.82 2.28
CA CYS A 3 3.48 10.23 1.60
C CYS A 3 4.33 9.37 2.54
N THR A 4 5.19 8.51 1.97
CA THR A 4 6.12 7.70 2.73
C THR A 4 7.36 8.50 3.15
N LYS A 5 7.97 8.09 4.26
CA LYS A 5 9.20 8.70 4.79
C LYS A 5 10.29 8.84 3.72
N GLY A 6 10.80 10.06 3.58
CA GLY A 6 11.85 10.44 2.62
C GLY A 6 11.34 11.19 1.39
N THR A 7 10.02 11.26 1.17
CA THR A 7 9.44 11.90 -0.03
C THR A 7 8.82 13.27 0.24
N LYS A 8 8.61 13.66 1.51
CA LYS A 8 7.96 14.93 1.85
C LYS A 8 8.69 16.15 1.30
N GLN A 9 10.02 16.20 1.45
CA GLN A 9 10.79 17.36 0.97
C GLN A 9 10.64 17.54 -0.54
N TRP A 10 10.68 16.45 -1.29
CA TRP A 10 10.47 16.49 -2.74
C TRP A 10 9.06 16.98 -3.09
N MET A 11 8.02 16.47 -2.40
CA MET A 11 6.64 16.91 -2.63
C MET A 11 6.44 18.40 -2.35
N THR A 12 7.01 18.91 -1.26
CA THR A 12 6.97 20.34 -0.94
C THR A 12 7.71 21.16 -2.01
N ASN A 13 8.85 20.69 -2.51
CA ASN A 13 9.63 21.37 -3.54
C ASN A 13 8.89 21.49 -4.88
N VAL A 14 7.99 20.56 -5.20
CA VAL A 14 7.15 20.62 -6.40
C VAL A 14 5.82 21.38 -6.18
N GLY A 15 5.66 22.04 -5.02
CA GLY A 15 4.52 22.91 -4.72
C GLY A 15 3.35 22.23 -4.00
N CYS A 16 3.53 21.02 -3.47
CA CYS A 16 2.48 20.40 -2.67
C CYS A 16 2.41 21.06 -1.29
N GLU A 17 1.24 21.59 -0.95
CA GLU A 17 0.93 22.11 0.39
C GLU A 17 0.31 21.01 1.27
N ASP A 18 0.36 21.18 2.60
CA ASP A 18 -0.17 20.23 3.59
C ASP A 18 0.29 18.76 3.41
N VAL A 19 1.61 18.53 3.40
CA VAL A 19 2.20 17.19 3.25
C VAL A 19 2.42 16.50 4.61
N THR A 20 1.70 15.40 4.82
CA THR A 20 1.90 14.45 5.94
C THR A 20 2.82 13.32 5.48
N GLU A 21 3.87 13.08 6.26
CA GLU A 21 4.82 12.00 5.99
C GLU A 21 4.65 10.94 7.05
N LEU A 22 4.52 9.67 6.64
CA LEU A 22 4.36 8.53 7.53
C LEU A 22 5.47 7.50 7.28
N THR A 23 6.00 6.93 8.36
CA THR A 23 6.74 5.67 8.33
C THR A 23 5.78 4.49 8.55
N TRP A 24 6.27 3.25 8.36
CA TRP A 24 5.44 2.06 8.53
C TRP A 24 4.77 2.00 9.90
N TRP A 25 3.51 1.59 9.88
CA TRP A 25 2.58 1.50 11.00
C TRP A 25 2.18 2.84 11.62
N GLU A 26 2.68 3.96 11.11
CA GLU A 26 2.14 5.26 11.47
C GLU A 26 0.81 5.52 10.77
N GLU A 27 0.01 6.33 11.45
CA GLU A 27 -1.37 6.53 11.13
C GLU A 27 -1.66 8.02 11.04
N ALA A 28 -2.43 8.41 10.02
CA ALA A 28 -2.92 9.76 9.88
C ALA A 28 -4.45 9.77 9.91
N VAL A 29 -5.00 10.65 10.74
CA VAL A 29 -6.43 10.94 10.78
C VAL A 29 -6.61 12.37 10.31
N PHE A 30 -7.63 12.61 9.50
CA PHE A 30 -7.96 13.94 9.01
C PHE A 30 -9.40 14.31 9.44
N PRO A 31 -9.69 14.52 10.74
CA PRO A 31 -11.05 14.59 11.27
C PRO A 31 -11.90 15.72 10.65
N LYS A 32 -11.25 16.76 10.14
CA LYS A 32 -11.91 17.90 9.47
C LYS A 32 -12.19 17.66 7.99
N LYS A 33 -11.68 16.57 7.42
CA LYS A 33 -11.75 16.25 5.98
C LYS A 33 -12.43 14.91 5.73
N THR A 34 -12.25 13.92 6.63
CA THR A 34 -12.67 12.53 6.42
C THR A 34 -12.95 11.83 7.76
N ASP A 35 -13.77 10.78 7.72
CA ASP A 35 -14.03 9.86 8.84
C ASP A 35 -13.16 8.59 8.79
N PHE A 36 -12.34 8.44 7.75
CA PHE A 36 -11.40 7.36 7.60
C PHE A 36 -9.99 7.70 8.11
N LYS A 37 -9.25 6.64 8.41
CA LYS A 37 -7.87 6.63 8.90
C LYS A 37 -6.94 6.04 7.83
N LEU A 38 -5.79 6.65 7.61
CA LEU A 38 -4.75 6.13 6.73
C LEU A 38 -3.64 5.51 7.55
N VAL A 39 -3.20 4.31 7.18
CA VAL A 39 -2.06 3.60 7.78
C VAL A 39 -1.06 3.29 6.68
N CYS A 40 0.20 3.66 6.90
CA CYS A 40 1.30 3.26 6.01
C CYS A 40 1.74 1.85 6.40
N THR A 41 1.71 0.90 5.48
CA THR A 41 2.05 -0.50 5.72
C THR A 41 3.28 -0.91 4.92
N HIS A 42 4.03 -1.89 5.43
CA HIS A 42 5.28 -2.33 4.81
C HIS A 42 5.02 -3.28 3.64
N VAL A 43 5.92 -3.26 2.65
CA VAL A 43 6.15 -4.36 1.73
C VAL A 43 7.61 -4.76 1.84
N ASN A 44 7.89 -6.03 2.08
CA ASN A 44 9.21 -6.54 2.48
C ASN A 44 10.20 -6.65 1.31
N ILE A 45 10.54 -5.52 0.70
CA ILE A 45 11.47 -5.41 -0.44
C ILE A 45 12.70 -4.52 -0.16
N GLY A 46 13.00 -4.21 1.11
CA GLY A 46 14.30 -3.64 1.51
C GLY A 46 14.52 -2.16 1.19
N ALA A 47 13.50 -1.42 0.76
CA ALA A 47 13.54 0.03 0.57
C ALA A 47 12.25 0.67 1.14
N LEU A 48 12.24 1.99 1.40
CA LEU A 48 11.10 2.76 1.94
C LEU A 48 9.95 2.91 0.92
N TRP A 49 9.46 1.77 0.44
CA TRP A 49 8.20 1.62 -0.29
C TRP A 49 7.14 1.19 0.72
N GLY A 50 5.89 1.57 0.45
CA GLY A 50 4.80 1.32 1.39
C GLY A 50 3.49 1.15 0.66
N SER A 51 2.65 0.32 1.26
CA SER A 51 1.25 0.17 0.93
C SER A 51 0.41 1.09 1.81
N TRP A 52 -0.85 1.29 1.45
CA TRP A 52 -1.77 2.15 2.19
C TRP A 52 -3.02 1.39 2.58
N LEU A 53 -3.31 1.37 3.88
CA LEU A 53 -4.56 0.88 4.41
C LEU A 53 -5.45 2.05 4.81
N VAL A 54 -6.58 2.18 4.13
CA VAL A 54 -7.64 3.14 4.41
C VAL A 54 -8.71 2.45 5.23
N LYS A 55 -8.84 2.80 6.52
CA LYS A 55 -9.85 2.25 7.42
C LYS A 55 -11.01 3.24 7.59
N GLY A 56 -12.14 2.96 6.97
CA GLY A 56 -13.40 3.66 7.23
C GLY A 56 -14.24 2.96 8.32
N PRO A 57 -15.35 3.58 8.77
CA PRO A 57 -16.19 3.01 9.82
C PRO A 57 -16.87 1.69 9.46
N LYS A 58 -17.12 1.45 8.17
CA LYS A 58 -17.84 0.27 7.66
C LYS A 58 -17.02 -0.59 6.71
N HIS A 59 -16.09 0.02 5.99
CA HIS A 59 -15.30 -0.62 4.95
C HIS A 59 -13.84 -0.22 5.10
N SER A 60 -12.94 -1.11 4.73
CA SER A 60 -11.51 -0.84 4.67
C SER A 60 -10.99 -1.18 3.28
N PHE A 61 -10.05 -0.38 2.79
CA PHE A 61 -9.46 -0.48 1.47
C PHE A 61 -7.93 -0.54 1.57
N TYR A 62 -7.29 -1.41 0.80
CA TYR A 62 -5.85 -1.60 0.73
C TYR A 62 -5.33 -1.32 -0.66
N PHE A 63 -4.38 -0.42 -0.72
CA PHE A 63 -3.58 -0.17 -1.91
C PHE A 63 -2.20 -0.76 -1.70
N ALA A 64 -1.92 -1.86 -2.39
CA ALA A 64 -0.66 -2.59 -2.23
C ALA A 64 0.57 -1.83 -2.74
N GLY A 65 0.38 -0.93 -3.72
CA GLY A 65 1.50 -0.36 -4.48
C GLY A 65 2.22 -1.43 -5.30
N ASP A 66 3.49 -1.18 -5.64
CA ASP A 66 4.36 -2.21 -6.24
C ASP A 66 4.81 -3.16 -5.12
N THR A 67 4.33 -4.41 -5.17
CA THR A 67 4.54 -5.39 -4.10
C THR A 67 4.93 -6.78 -4.61
N ALA A 68 5.70 -7.49 -3.77
CA ALA A 68 5.98 -8.92 -3.91
C ALA A 68 5.18 -9.72 -2.86
N TYR A 69 4.90 -10.98 -3.17
CA TYR A 69 4.15 -11.85 -2.26
C TYR A 69 4.94 -12.12 -0.97
N CYS A 70 4.32 -11.88 0.19
CA CYS A 70 4.85 -12.17 1.53
C CYS A 70 3.73 -12.63 2.49
N GLU A 71 4.09 -13.28 3.59
CA GLU A 71 3.13 -13.65 4.63
C GLU A 71 2.59 -12.39 5.36
N GLY A 72 1.28 -12.35 5.66
CA GLY A 72 0.70 -11.34 6.58
C GLY A 72 -0.38 -10.39 6.03
N PHE A 73 -1.02 -10.67 4.89
CA PHE A 73 -1.96 -9.72 4.27
C PHE A 73 -3.41 -9.71 4.83
N GLU A 74 -3.73 -10.52 5.84
CA GLU A 74 -5.06 -11.16 6.05
C GLU A 74 -6.38 -10.34 6.21
N GLN A 75 -6.52 -9.01 6.01
CA GLN A 75 -7.80 -8.32 6.39
C GLN A 75 -8.23 -7.05 5.61
N ILE A 76 -8.26 -7.02 4.27
CA ILE A 76 -8.66 -5.78 3.56
C ILE A 76 -9.32 -6.02 2.18
N VAL A 77 -10.15 -5.09 1.69
CA VAL A 77 -10.60 -5.02 0.27
C VAL A 77 -9.49 -4.37 -0.55
N GLU A 78 -9.07 -4.94 -1.69
CA GLU A 78 -7.75 -4.63 -2.26
C GLU A 78 -7.76 -4.20 -3.73
N THR A 79 -6.75 -3.42 -4.12
CA THR A 79 -6.22 -3.39 -5.50
C THR A 79 -4.84 -4.06 -5.55
N ILE A 80 -4.73 -5.20 -6.24
CA ILE A 80 -3.50 -5.99 -6.37
C ILE A 80 -2.85 -5.70 -7.74
N PRO A 81 -1.56 -5.38 -7.82
CA PRO A 81 -0.88 -5.25 -9.11
C PRO A 81 -0.81 -6.62 -9.82
N ILE A 82 -1.02 -6.62 -11.14
CA ILE A 82 -0.93 -7.85 -11.98
C ILE A 82 0.05 -7.70 -13.16
N GLY A 83 0.80 -6.59 -13.20
CA GLY A 83 1.70 -6.22 -14.29
C GLY A 83 3.17 -6.24 -13.89
N ALA A 84 4.06 -5.97 -14.85
CA ALA A 84 5.50 -5.87 -14.64
C ALA A 84 6.16 -7.09 -13.95
N TYR A 85 5.60 -8.28 -14.11
CA TYR A 85 6.07 -9.46 -13.38
C TYR A 85 7.17 -10.25 -14.11
N GLU A 86 7.50 -9.93 -15.37
CA GLU A 86 8.52 -10.64 -16.15
C GLU A 86 9.83 -9.84 -16.34
N PRO A 87 10.99 -10.52 -16.49
CA PRO A 87 11.18 -11.96 -16.30
C PRO A 87 11.19 -12.35 -14.81
N ARG A 88 10.64 -13.53 -14.46
CA ARG A 88 10.42 -13.92 -13.05
C ARG A 88 11.71 -13.98 -12.23
N ASN A 89 12.83 -14.38 -12.82
CA ASN A 89 14.11 -14.45 -12.12
C ASN A 89 14.62 -13.09 -11.62
N PHE A 90 14.15 -11.99 -12.20
CA PHE A 90 14.48 -10.62 -11.80
C PHE A 90 13.36 -9.96 -10.99
N MET A 91 12.11 -10.12 -11.46
CA MET A 91 10.97 -9.37 -10.92
C MET A 91 10.29 -10.04 -9.73
N LYS A 92 10.49 -11.33 -9.46
CA LYS A 92 9.77 -12.06 -8.39
C LYS A 92 9.88 -11.44 -7.01
N ASN A 93 11.01 -10.82 -6.69
CA ASN A 93 11.23 -10.18 -5.39
C ASN A 93 10.67 -8.75 -5.31
N GLN A 94 10.03 -8.24 -6.37
CA GLN A 94 9.55 -6.86 -6.49
C GLN A 94 8.08 -6.78 -6.93
N HIS A 95 7.66 -7.67 -7.84
CA HIS A 95 6.33 -7.69 -8.45
C HIS A 95 5.72 -9.08 -8.40
N VAL A 96 4.49 -9.16 -7.90
CA VAL A 96 3.63 -10.32 -8.02
C VAL A 96 3.22 -10.58 -9.46
N ASN A 97 3.10 -11.86 -9.84
CA ASN A 97 2.42 -12.26 -11.07
C ASN A 97 0.90 -12.44 -10.83
N PRO A 98 0.08 -12.62 -11.88
CA PRO A 98 -1.35 -12.81 -11.72
C PRO A 98 -1.74 -13.98 -10.81
N GLU A 99 -0.98 -15.08 -10.83
CA GLU A 99 -1.25 -16.23 -9.95
C GLU A 99 -0.98 -15.91 -8.48
N GLU A 100 0.13 -15.21 -8.18
CA GLU A 100 0.43 -14.72 -6.82
C GLU A 100 -0.59 -13.67 -6.39
N ALA A 101 -1.10 -12.84 -7.30
CA ALA A 101 -2.14 -11.85 -7.01
C ALA A 101 -3.45 -12.51 -6.58
N VAL A 102 -3.89 -13.58 -7.26
CA VAL A 102 -5.04 -14.39 -6.83
C VAL A 102 -4.81 -14.98 -5.45
N LYS A 103 -3.58 -15.46 -5.17
CA LYS A 103 -3.24 -16.00 -3.85
C LYS A 103 -3.31 -14.94 -2.75
N ILE A 104 -2.83 -13.72 -2.99
CA ILE A 104 -2.99 -12.61 -2.04
C ILE A 104 -4.47 -12.36 -1.78
N HIS A 105 -5.28 -12.25 -2.82
CA HIS A 105 -6.72 -12.03 -2.67
C HIS A 105 -7.40 -13.08 -1.76
N GLU A 106 -7.05 -14.36 -1.93
CA GLU A 106 -7.54 -15.45 -1.08
C GLU A 106 -7.03 -15.33 0.36
N ASP A 107 -5.74 -15.07 0.56
CA ASP A 107 -5.12 -14.95 1.89
C ASP A 107 -5.74 -13.79 2.69
N ILE A 108 -6.16 -12.71 2.03
CA ILE A 108 -6.77 -11.54 2.68
C ILE A 108 -8.27 -11.61 2.87
N LYS A 109 -8.91 -12.66 2.34
CA LYS A 109 -10.36 -12.87 2.40
C LYS A 109 -11.13 -11.66 1.84
N ALA A 110 -10.62 -11.06 0.76
CA ALA A 110 -11.30 -9.97 0.08
C ALA A 110 -12.57 -10.48 -0.60
N GLU A 111 -13.63 -9.67 -0.57
CA GLU A 111 -14.92 -10.04 -1.19
C GLU A 111 -14.94 -9.77 -2.72
N ILE A 112 -14.06 -8.89 -3.20
CA ILE A 112 -14.00 -8.42 -4.59
C ILE A 112 -12.53 -8.37 -5.02
N LEU A 113 -12.26 -8.85 -6.25
CA LEU A 113 -10.97 -8.78 -6.94
C LEU A 113 -10.93 -7.59 -7.90
#